data_AF-A0AAD8K0K8-F1
#
_entry.id   AF-A0AAD8K0K8-F1
#
_cell.length_a   1.000
_cell.length_b   1.000
_cell.length_c   1.000
_cell.angle_alpha   90.00
_cell.angle_beta   90.00
_cell.angle_gamma   90.00
#
_symmetry.space_group_name_H-M   'P 1'
#
loop_
_entity.id
_entity.type
_entity.pdbx_description
1 polymer ?
#
loop_
_entity_poly.entity_id
_entity_poly.type
_entity_poly.pdbx_seq_one_letter_code
_entity_poly.pdbx_strand_id
1 'polypeptide(L)'
;MGSSDCVINQPNKKKKKKIVNTLTATMATKVQRIMTQPINLIFRFLQSKARIQIWLFEQKDLRIEGRIIGFDEYMNLVLDEAEEVSIKKKTRKALGRILLKGDNITLMMNAGK
;
A
#
# COMPACT_ATOMS: atom_id res chain seq x y z
N MET A 1 -4.93 40.86 40.06
CA MET A 1 -5.79 40.60 41.24
C MET A 1 -7.22 40.88 40.83
N GLY A 2 -8.13 39.93 41.04
CA GLY A 2 -9.55 40.13 40.72
C GLY A 2 -10.24 38.85 40.26
N SER A 3 -10.17 37.81 41.08
CA SER A 3 -11.11 36.69 41.04
C SER A 3 -12.53 37.23 41.17
N SER A 4 -13.48 36.67 40.43
CA SER A 4 -14.90 36.88 40.68
C SER A 4 -15.60 35.54 40.51
N ASP A 5 -15.75 34.89 41.65
CA ASP A 5 -16.60 33.74 41.89
C ASP A 5 -18.04 34.07 41.51
N CYS A 6 -18.70 33.17 40.78
CA CYS A 6 -20.16 33.14 40.71
C CYS A 6 -20.67 31.76 41.10
N VAL A 7 -20.97 31.66 42.39
CA VAL A 7 -22.13 31.03 43.03
C VAL A 7 -22.47 29.59 42.66
N ILE A 8 -22.25 28.75 43.67
CA ILE A 8 -22.75 27.39 43.87
C ILE A 8 -24.28 27.43 44.02
N ASN A 9 -25.01 26.61 43.26
CA ASN A 9 -26.34 26.19 43.67
C ASN A 9 -26.54 24.70 43.39
N GLN A 10 -26.56 23.89 44.46
CA GLN A 10 -27.03 22.52 44.43
C GLN A 10 -28.57 22.52 44.55
N PRO A 11 -29.25 21.56 43.92
CA PRO A 11 -30.28 20.84 44.64
C PRO A 11 -29.98 19.35 44.62
N ASN A 12 -29.66 18.87 45.81
CA ASN A 12 -29.54 17.46 46.13
C ASN A 12 -30.96 16.89 46.29
N LYS A 13 -31.31 15.79 45.60
CA LYS A 13 -31.86 14.57 46.23
C LYS A 13 -32.32 13.48 45.24
N LYS A 14 -31.76 12.28 45.50
CA LYS A 14 -32.37 10.93 45.47
C LYS A 14 -32.28 10.08 44.18
N LYS A 15 -31.16 9.34 44.11
CA LYS A 15 -31.03 7.89 43.87
C LYS A 15 -32.12 7.21 43.02
N LYS A 16 -31.75 6.73 41.82
CA LYS A 16 -32.03 5.36 41.37
C LYS A 16 -30.85 4.82 40.55
N LYS A 17 -30.27 3.71 41.06
CA LYS A 17 -29.32 2.83 40.38
C LYS A 17 -29.86 2.44 39.01
N LYS A 18 -29.09 2.62 37.94
CA LYS A 18 -29.16 1.77 36.75
C LYS A 18 -27.74 1.50 36.27
N ILE A 19 -27.31 0.27 36.53
CA ILE A 19 -26.11 -0.34 35.98
C ILE A 19 -26.37 -0.48 34.48
N VAL A 20 -25.61 0.22 33.64
CA VAL A 20 -25.44 -0.16 32.24
C VAL A 20 -23.96 0.01 31.92
N ASN A 21 -23.22 -1.10 32.06
CA ASN A 21 -21.96 -1.29 31.36
C ASN A 21 -22.23 -1.16 29.85
N THR A 22 -21.22 -0.76 29.08
CA THR A 22 -20.73 -1.49 27.87
C THR A 22 -20.19 -0.54 26.81
N LEU A 23 -18.85 -0.53 26.73
CA LEU A 23 -18.00 -0.49 25.53
C LEU A 23 -18.12 0.70 24.57
N THR A 24 -17.17 1.63 24.68
CA THR A 24 -16.61 2.35 23.53
C THR A 24 -15.87 1.34 22.63
N ALA A 25 -16.59 0.72 21.71
CA ALA A 25 -16.00 -0.08 20.65
C ALA A 25 -15.33 0.86 19.65
N THR A 26 -13.99 0.94 19.67
CA THR A 26 -13.20 1.41 18.54
C THR A 26 -13.61 0.63 17.31
N MET A 27 -14.23 1.29 16.33
CA MET A 27 -14.54 0.73 15.02
C MET A 27 -13.23 0.40 14.31
N ALA A 28 -12.69 -0.78 14.54
CA ALA A 28 -11.72 -1.39 13.66
C ALA A 28 -12.43 -1.61 12.32
N THR A 29 -12.21 -0.72 11.35
CA THR A 29 -12.69 -0.91 9.99
C THR A 29 -12.09 -2.21 9.47
N LYS A 30 -12.88 -3.28 9.53
CA LYS A 30 -12.57 -4.57 8.94
C LYS A 30 -12.42 -4.33 7.43
N VAL A 31 -11.18 -4.17 6.96
CA VAL A 31 -10.86 -4.09 5.54
C VAL A 31 -11.30 -5.42 4.93
N GLN A 32 -12.50 -5.46 4.35
CA GLN A 32 -12.88 -6.55 3.47
C GLN A 32 -11.92 -6.49 2.30
N ARG A 33 -11.12 -7.56 2.11
CA ARG A 33 -10.25 -7.67 0.94
C ARG A 33 -11.15 -7.74 -0.28
N ILE A 34 -11.34 -6.60 -0.95
CA ILE A 34 -12.00 -6.54 -2.24
C ILE A 34 -11.20 -7.47 -3.15
N MET A 35 -11.84 -8.52 -3.67
CA MET A 35 -11.24 -9.36 -4.70
C MET A 35 -11.20 -8.50 -5.97
N THR A 36 -10.03 -7.90 -6.21
CA THR A 36 -9.82 -7.01 -7.35
C THR A 36 -9.35 -7.83 -8.54
N GLN A 37 -9.81 -7.45 -9.72
CA GLN A 37 -9.30 -8.04 -10.95
C GLN A 37 -7.79 -7.73 -11.09
N PRO A 38 -6.99 -8.63 -11.68
CA PRO A 38 -5.55 -8.44 -11.85
C PRO A 38 -5.21 -7.14 -12.59
N ILE A 39 -6.04 -6.71 -13.55
CA ILE A 39 -5.82 -5.44 -14.26
C ILE A 39 -5.89 -4.22 -13.33
N ASN A 40 -6.77 -4.26 -12.32
CA ASN A 40 -6.88 -3.20 -11.33
C ASN A 40 -5.64 -3.13 -10.43
N LEU A 41 -4.93 -4.25 -10.24
CA LEU A 41 -3.68 -4.28 -9.50
C LEU A 41 -2.57 -3.51 -10.26
N ILE A 42 -2.48 -3.70 -11.57
CA ILE A 42 -1.51 -2.98 -12.43
C ILE A 42 -1.85 -1.50 -12.46
N PHE A 43 -3.14 -1.18 -12.61
CA PHE A 43 -3.61 0.20 -12.58
C PHE A 43 -3.24 0.89 -11.26
N ARG A 44 -3.37 0.19 -10.13
CA ARG A 44 -2.95 0.69 -8.82
C ARG A 44 -1.44 0.95 -8.75
N PHE A 45 -0.61 0.09 -9.34
CA PHE A 45 0.84 0.31 -9.38
C PHE A 45 1.22 1.53 -10.23
N LEU A 46 0.52 1.74 -11.35
CA LEU A 46 0.70 2.91 -12.20
C LEU A 46 0.29 4.20 -11.46
N GLN A 47 -0.88 4.21 -10.82
CA GLN A 47 -1.39 5.39 -10.10
C GLN A 47 -0.53 5.76 -8.88
N SER A 48 -0.10 4.76 -8.11
CA SER A 48 0.76 4.97 -6.93
C SER A 48 2.22 5.27 -7.28
N LYS A 49 2.62 5.11 -8.55
CA LYS A 49 4.02 5.16 -9.01
C LYS A 49 4.94 4.32 -8.12
N ALA A 50 4.42 3.19 -7.64
CA ALA A 50 5.14 2.31 -6.75
C ALA A 50 6.29 1.65 -7.52
N ARG A 51 7.40 1.43 -6.83
CA ARG A 51 8.49 0.64 -7.38
C ARG A 51 8.07 -0.83 -7.32
N ILE A 52 8.10 -1.51 -8.45
CA ILE A 52 7.76 -2.93 -8.55
C ILE A 52 9.00 -3.75 -8.85
N GLN A 53 8.97 -5.02 -8.44
CA GLN A 53 9.95 -6.02 -8.80
C GLN A 53 9.29 -7.06 -9.71
N ILE A 54 9.95 -7.36 -10.82
CA ILE A 54 9.50 -8.27 -11.86
C ILE A 54 10.48 -9.44 -11.94
N TRP A 55 9.92 -10.64 -11.94
CA TRP A 55 10.67 -11.88 -12.10
C TRP A 55 10.65 -12.27 -13.57
N LEU A 56 11.84 -12.52 -14.11
CA LEU A 56 12.01 -12.87 -15.51
C LEU A 56 11.72 -14.36 -15.72
N PHE A 57 11.15 -14.67 -16.90
CA PHE A 57 11.01 -16.04 -17.37
C PHE A 57 12.39 -16.66 -17.62
N GLU A 58 12.56 -17.95 -17.28
CA GLU A 58 13.80 -18.73 -17.31
C GLU A 58 14.97 -18.25 -16.41
N GLN A 59 15.11 -16.95 -16.17
CA GLN A 59 16.22 -16.36 -15.42
C GLN A 59 15.84 -16.10 -13.95
N LYS A 60 16.01 -17.12 -13.11
CA LYS A 60 15.73 -17.01 -11.66
C LYS A 60 16.67 -16.06 -10.91
N ASP A 61 17.86 -15.84 -11.44
CA ASP A 61 18.91 -15.04 -10.79
C ASP A 61 18.78 -13.53 -11.04
N LEU A 62 17.99 -13.15 -12.05
CA LEU A 62 17.83 -11.77 -12.47
C LEU A 62 16.41 -11.30 -12.19
N ARG A 63 16.31 -10.10 -11.64
CA ARG A 63 15.03 -9.42 -11.40
C ARG A 63 15.13 -8.01 -11.93
N ILE A 64 14.04 -7.50 -12.47
CA ILE A 64 13.96 -6.11 -12.90
C ILE A 64 13.15 -5.34 -11.86
N GLU A 65 13.73 -4.29 -11.32
CA GLU A 65 13.01 -3.32 -10.48
C GLU A 65 12.77 -2.04 -11.25
N GLY A 66 11.61 -1.41 -11.11
CA GLY A 66 11.31 -0.17 -11.83
C GLY A 66 9.95 0.39 -11.47
N ARG A 67 9.61 1.57 -12.01
CA ARG A 67 8.27 2.16 -11.89
C ARG A 67 7.53 2.04 -13.20
N ILE A 68 6.30 1.55 -13.18
CA ILE A 68 5.47 1.46 -14.40
C ILE A 68 5.00 2.85 -14.80
N ILE A 69 5.29 3.24 -16.04
CA ILE A 69 4.76 4.46 -16.68
C ILE A 69 3.56 4.10 -17.57
N GLY A 70 3.59 2.93 -18.21
CA GLY A 70 2.55 2.47 -19.12
C GLY A 70 2.56 0.96 -19.26
N PHE A 71 1.40 0.41 -19.63
CA PHE A 71 1.21 -1.00 -19.96
C PHE A 71 0.29 -1.12 -21.17
N ASP A 72 0.32 -2.27 -21.84
CA ASP A 72 -0.45 -2.57 -23.04
C ASP A 72 -1.31 -3.85 -22.86
N GLU A 73 -2.15 -4.18 -23.83
CA GLU A 73 -2.97 -5.40 -23.85
C GLU A 73 -2.14 -6.69 -23.74
N TYR A 74 -0.93 -6.66 -24.29
CA TYR A 74 0.04 -7.77 -24.23
C TYR A 74 0.91 -7.76 -22.98
N MET A 75 0.60 -6.92 -21.98
CA MET A 75 1.41 -6.76 -20.76
C MET A 75 2.84 -6.29 -21.03
N ASN A 76 3.10 -5.67 -22.18
CA ASN A 76 4.34 -4.93 -22.40
C ASN A 76 4.37 -3.74 -21.45
N LEU A 77 5.44 -3.60 -20.67
CA LEU A 77 5.55 -2.58 -19.64
C LEU A 77 6.63 -1.56 -20.01
N VAL A 78 6.28 -0.29 -19.91
CA VAL A 78 7.26 0.80 -19.96
C VAL A 78 7.66 1.11 -18.53
N LEU A 79 8.93 0.90 -18.21
CA LEU A 79 9.49 1.12 -16.88
C LEU A 79 10.40 2.35 -16.87
N ASP A 80 10.24 3.21 -15.86
CA ASP A 80 11.19 4.27 -15.51
C ASP A 80 12.09 3.86 -14.35
N GLU A 81 13.27 4.49 -14.27
CA GLU A 81 14.27 4.25 -13.22
C GLU A 81 14.55 2.75 -13.00
N ALA A 82 14.59 2.00 -14.11
CA ALA A 82 14.72 0.56 -14.10
C ALA A 82 16.13 0.14 -13.67
N GLU A 83 16.20 -0.87 -12.82
CA GLU A 83 17.41 -1.49 -12.31
C GLU A 83 17.33 -3.00 -12.52
N GLU A 84 18.40 -3.58 -13.05
CA GLU A 84 18.60 -5.02 -13.05
C GLU A 84 19.26 -5.45 -11.73
N VAL A 85 18.57 -6.31 -11.00
CA VAL A 85 19.01 -6.83 -9.70
C VAL A 85 19.41 -8.29 -9.87
N SER A 86 20.71 -8.55 -9.74
CA SER A 86 21.22 -9.93 -9.71
C SER A 86 21.20 -10.48 -8.30
N ILE A 87 20.41 -11.51 -8.03
CA ILE A 87 20.28 -12.13 -6.69
C ILE A 87 21.61 -12.76 -6.25
N LYS A 88 22.29 -13.47 -7.16
CA LYS A 88 23.56 -14.16 -6.87
C LYS A 88 24.68 -13.20 -6.49
N LYS A 89 24.81 -12.11 -7.25
CA LYS A 89 25.90 -11.14 -7.09
C LYS A 89 25.54 -9.98 -6.15
N LYS A 90 24.25 -9.84 -5.79
CA LYS A 90 23.69 -8.69 -5.07
C LYS A 90 24.07 -7.34 -5.69
N THR A 91 24.28 -7.34 -7.01
CA THR A 91 24.61 -6.14 -7.78
C THR A 91 23.34 -5.55 -8.36
N ARG A 92 23.28 -4.22 -8.41
CA ARG A 92 22.23 -3.45 -9.07
C ARG A 92 22.85 -2.71 -10.25
N LYS A 93 22.29 -2.89 -11.43
CA LYS A 93 22.73 -2.19 -12.65
C LYS A 93 21.60 -1.28 -13.14
N ALA A 94 21.85 0.01 -13.20
CA ALA A 94 20.88 0.97 -13.72
C ALA A 94 20.71 0.78 -15.25
N LEU A 95 19.47 0.65 -15.69
CA LEU A 95 19.08 0.55 -17.09
C LEU A 95 18.41 1.84 -17.59
N GLY A 96 17.82 2.63 -16.68
CA GLY A 96 17.10 3.85 -17.04
C GLY A 96 15.67 3.55 -17.50
N ARG A 97 15.27 4.08 -18.65
CA ARG A 97 13.94 3.85 -19.21
C ARG A 97 13.97 2.71 -20.22
N ILE A 98 13.17 1.68 -19.98
CA ILE A 98 13.13 0.47 -20.82
C ILE A 98 11.70 0.05 -21.13
N LEU A 99 11.55 -0.71 -22.23
CA LEU A 99 10.33 -1.44 -22.56
C LEU A 99 10.59 -2.93 -22.30
N LEU A 100 9.83 -3.51 -21.38
CA LEU A 100 9.88 -4.94 -21.06
C LEU A 100 8.74 -5.66 -21.79
N LYS A 101 9.08 -6.72 -22.53
CA LYS A 101 8.08 -7.56 -23.20
C LYS A 101 7.28 -8.37 -22.18
N GLY A 102 5.96 -8.47 -22.40
CA GLY A 102 5.03 -9.21 -21.53
C GLY A 102 5.40 -10.70 -21.39
N ASP A 103 5.90 -11.32 -22.46
CA ASP A 103 6.28 -12.74 -22.48
C ASP A 103 7.38 -13.10 -21.46
N ASN A 104 8.21 -12.13 -21.08
CA ASN A 104 9.29 -12.33 -20.12
C ASN A 104 8.83 -12.19 -18.66
N ILE A 105 7.57 -11.81 -18.40
CA ILE A 105 7.07 -11.53 -17.05
C ILE A 105 6.51 -12.82 -16.44
N THR A 106 7.14 -13.30 -15.37
CA THR A 106 6.62 -14.45 -14.60
C THR A 106 5.79 -14.00 -13.40
N LEU A 107 6.31 -13.06 -12.62
CA LEU A 107 5.67 -12.56 -11.41
C LEU A 107 5.97 -11.07 -11.25
N MET A 108 4.96 -10.31 -10.85
CA MET A 108 5.11 -8.91 -10.46
C MET A 108 4.70 -8.75 -9.00
N MET A 109 5.53 -8.04 -8.24
CA MET A 109 5.22 -7.69 -6.86
C MET A 109 5.65 -6.27 -6.57
N ASN A 110 5.04 -5.66 -5.56
CA ASN A 110 5.52 -4.39 -5.05
C ASN A 110 6.94 -4.61 -4.48
N ALA A 111 7.90 -3.80 -4.89
CA ALA A 111 9.22 -3.72 -4.26
C ALA A 111 9.07 -2.89 -2.98
N GLY A 112 8.31 -3.42 -2.03
CA GLY A 112 8.14 -2.83 -0.71
C GLY A 112 9.48 -2.82 0.01
N LYS A 113 9.89 -1.64 0.49
CA LYS A 113 10.69 -1.56 1.71
C LYS A 113 9.79 -1.86 2.90
#